data_AF-A0A519SVN1-F1
#
_entry.id   AF-A0A519SVN1-F1
#
_cell.length_a   1.000
_cell.length_b   1.000
_cell.length_c   1.000
_cell.angle_alpha   90.00
_cell.angle_beta   90.00
_cell.angle_gamma   90.00
#
_symmetry.space_group_name_H-M   'P 1'
#
loop_
_entity.id
_entity.type
_entity.pdbx_description
1 polymer ?
#
loop_
_entity_poly.entity_id
_entity_poly.type
_entity_poly.pdbx_seq_one_letter_code
_entity_poly.pdbx_strand_id
1 'polypeptide(L)'
;MAGHAKQKNPLFRSKVVEISKSDDKYQLMFGGKPYFIKGGAVTGVEYLEKIKEFGGNSVRTYNTKDAFEILDSAQKLGLTVMLGLELGSAKKDFDPSDSDLVDSLKNVVRSEVLKYKDHPALLFWGLGNEVELFIGNGIAQLERHIQLWKLMNDLAFLIHELDPLHPVSTAIPRRSVRRQWLINRFCPELDIITFNSLDSFDKNELPFFTRKPYLISELGGLGFWQSKRTEWFSCIEATSQEKIKFINHQYEVFKNSNSFGSYAFYWGQKNEYSHTWFSLFTEKGETTEVAYNFKKLWSEKVDLIDRVKLGEIKVSGKRGIENIYLKCNQTYEFSFPIKKANPSKVELRWELVRDDVDYLNTSYITKKLEVIYRDSIQLNNFDSLLKTDEGSNSVFRYCGQLKTPKEGGAYRLFVFLKDEDELVSTSNICFFVRS
;
A
#
# COMPACT_ATOMS: atom_id res chain seq x y z
N MET A 1 47.35 -40.93 30.76
CA MET A 1 46.24 -40.00 31.08
C MET A 1 46.14 -38.99 29.96
N ALA A 2 45.19 -39.18 29.04
CA ALA A 2 44.97 -38.30 27.90
C ALA A 2 44.12 -37.10 28.33
N GLY A 3 44.71 -35.91 28.36
CA GLY A 3 43.99 -34.66 28.58
C GLY A 3 43.25 -34.25 27.30
N HIS A 4 41.93 -34.44 27.29
CA HIS A 4 41.05 -33.86 26.27
C HIS A 4 40.88 -32.36 26.53
N ALA A 5 41.60 -31.53 25.78
CA ALA A 5 41.25 -30.13 25.61
C ALA A 5 39.96 -30.05 24.77
N LYS A 6 38.82 -29.80 25.42
CA LYS A 6 37.57 -29.43 24.74
C LYS A 6 37.78 -28.07 24.07
N GLN A 7 37.99 -28.07 22.76
CA GLN A 7 37.92 -26.87 21.93
C GLN A 7 36.46 -26.51 21.63
N LYS A 8 36.18 -25.22 21.84
CA LYS A 8 35.23 -24.33 21.14
C LYS A 8 33.73 -24.52 21.42
N ASN A 9 33.25 -23.64 22.32
CA ASN A 9 31.87 -23.18 22.41
C ASN A 9 31.44 -22.41 21.14
N PRO A 10 30.12 -22.35 20.85
CA PRO A 10 29.60 -22.08 19.51
C PRO A 10 29.84 -20.64 19.06
N LEU A 11 30.02 -20.48 17.75
CA LEU A 11 30.04 -19.20 17.05
C LEU A 11 28.83 -18.36 17.48
N PHE A 12 29.05 -17.32 18.29
CA PHE A 12 28.12 -16.20 18.39
C PHE A 12 28.06 -15.57 17.00
N ARG A 13 27.07 -15.97 16.19
CA ARG A 13 26.70 -15.20 14.99
C ARG A 13 26.24 -13.85 15.52
N SER A 14 27.00 -12.79 15.27
CA SER A 14 26.54 -11.42 15.54
C SER A 14 25.19 -11.23 14.86
N LYS A 15 24.21 -10.61 15.53
CA LYS A 15 22.90 -10.38 14.91
C LYS A 15 23.09 -9.58 13.64
N VAL A 16 22.46 -10.04 12.55
CA VAL A 16 22.49 -9.32 11.27
C VAL A 16 21.54 -8.12 11.34
N VAL A 17 20.50 -8.21 12.16
CA VAL A 17 19.48 -7.18 12.35
C VAL A 17 19.41 -6.80 13.82
N GLU A 18 19.59 -5.51 14.11
CA GLU A 18 19.57 -4.99 15.47
C GLU A 18 18.74 -3.73 15.55
N ILE A 19 18.07 -3.55 16.70
CA ILE A 19 17.42 -2.29 17.04
C ILE A 19 18.29 -1.65 18.11
N SER A 20 19.05 -0.65 17.71
CA SER A 20 19.82 0.16 18.65
C SER A 20 18.92 1.23 19.27
N LYS A 21 19.16 1.52 20.55
CA LYS A 21 18.54 2.64 21.27
C LYS A 21 19.64 3.55 21.78
N SER A 22 19.61 4.81 21.37
CA SER A 22 20.45 5.88 21.92
C SER A 22 19.52 7.02 22.35
N ASP A 23 19.61 7.43 23.61
CA ASP A 23 18.64 8.32 24.25
C ASP A 23 17.20 7.81 24.07
N ASP A 24 16.29 8.66 23.56
CA ASP A 24 14.91 8.33 23.20
C ASP A 24 14.71 8.06 21.70
N LYS A 25 15.78 7.72 20.97
CA LYS A 25 15.73 7.38 19.55
C LYS A 25 16.06 5.93 19.31
N TYR A 26 15.24 5.28 18.50
CA TYR A 26 15.50 3.95 17.96
C TYR A 26 16.12 4.07 16.57
N GLN A 27 17.05 3.19 16.25
CA GLN A 27 17.61 3.06 14.92
C GLN A 27 17.73 1.58 14.54
N LEU A 28 17.12 1.22 13.42
CA LEU A 28 17.27 -0.09 12.80
C LEU A 28 18.66 -0.20 12.18
N MET A 29 19.33 -1.30 12.46
CA MET A 29 20.67 -1.62 11.97
C MET A 29 20.60 -2.92 11.16
N PHE A 30 21.23 -2.92 9.99
CA PHE A 30 21.41 -4.11 9.15
C PHE A 30 22.89 -4.25 8.80
N GLY A 31 23.51 -5.37 9.19
CA GLY A 31 24.95 -5.60 9.01
C GLY A 31 25.82 -4.53 9.68
N GLY A 32 25.41 -4.05 10.86
CA GLY A 32 26.12 -3.02 11.62
C GLY A 32 26.01 -1.59 11.07
N LYS A 33 25.15 -1.34 10.08
CA LYS A 33 24.92 0.00 9.50
C LYS A 33 23.49 0.48 9.72
N PRO A 34 23.26 1.80 9.90
CA PRO A 34 21.92 2.37 9.93
C PRO A 34 21.12 1.98 8.69
N TYR A 35 19.89 1.52 8.90
CA TYR A 35 19.05 0.99 7.86
C TYR A 35 17.67 1.66 7.85
N PHE A 36 17.47 2.59 6.92
CA PHE A 36 16.18 3.21 6.66
C PHE A 36 15.47 2.48 5.52
N ILE A 37 14.27 1.98 5.78
CA ILE A 37 13.50 1.14 4.88
C ILE A 37 12.85 2.00 3.79
N LYS A 38 13.21 1.68 2.55
CA LYS A 38 12.67 2.21 1.30
C LYS A 38 12.11 1.02 0.52
N GLY A 39 10.94 0.54 0.92
CA GLY A 39 10.43 -0.74 0.43
C GLY A 39 9.14 -0.68 -0.37
N GLY A 40 8.81 -1.77 -1.04
CA GLY A 40 7.50 -2.01 -1.67
C GLY A 40 6.77 -3.18 -1.00
N ALA A 41 5.46 -3.06 -0.80
CA ALA A 41 4.60 -4.16 -0.34
C ALA A 41 4.12 -4.98 -1.54
N VAL A 42 4.50 -6.26 -1.58
CA VAL A 42 4.36 -7.15 -2.74
C VAL A 42 3.66 -8.46 -2.37
N THR A 43 3.11 -9.16 -3.36
CA THR A 43 2.60 -10.54 -3.21
C THR A 43 3.34 -11.55 -4.11
N GLY A 44 4.38 -11.11 -4.80
CA GLY A 44 5.09 -11.90 -5.80
C GLY A 44 6.39 -11.22 -6.23
N VAL A 45 7.06 -11.81 -7.22
CA VAL A 45 8.39 -11.38 -7.68
C VAL A 45 8.36 -10.36 -8.83
N GLU A 46 7.20 -10.13 -9.43
CA GLU A 46 7.04 -9.49 -10.73
C GLU A 46 7.62 -8.07 -10.79
N TYR A 47 7.61 -7.36 -9.67
CA TYR A 47 8.03 -5.96 -9.59
C TYR A 47 9.23 -5.71 -8.65
N LEU A 48 9.96 -6.75 -8.26
CA LEU A 48 11.12 -6.60 -7.36
C LEU A 48 12.26 -5.83 -8.00
N GLU A 49 12.54 -6.09 -9.28
CA GLU A 49 13.56 -5.35 -10.03
C GLU A 49 13.24 -3.87 -10.08
N LYS A 50 11.94 -3.51 -10.19
CA LYS A 50 11.49 -2.12 -10.19
C LYS A 50 11.74 -1.41 -8.86
N ILE A 51 11.62 -2.13 -7.73
CA ILE A 51 11.98 -1.59 -6.41
C ILE A 51 13.46 -1.18 -6.41
N LYS A 52 14.33 -2.09 -6.88
CA LYS A 52 15.77 -1.83 -6.95
C LYS A 52 16.09 -0.68 -7.90
N GLU A 53 15.51 -0.68 -9.10
CA GLU A 53 15.66 0.37 -10.12
C GLU A 53 15.31 1.75 -9.56
N PHE A 54 14.29 1.84 -8.70
CA PHE A 54 13.83 3.10 -8.12
C PHE A 54 14.61 3.51 -6.86
N GLY A 55 15.64 2.76 -6.48
CA GLY A 55 16.47 3.04 -5.30
C GLY A 55 15.93 2.49 -3.99
N GLY A 56 14.94 1.58 -4.06
CA GLY A 56 14.45 0.84 -2.92
C GLY A 56 15.44 -0.23 -2.43
N ASN A 57 15.27 -0.66 -1.18
CA ASN A 57 16.16 -1.60 -0.49
C ASN A 57 15.44 -2.75 0.22
N SER A 58 14.11 -2.75 0.30
CA SER A 58 13.37 -3.76 1.05
C SER A 58 12.04 -4.13 0.39
N VAL A 59 11.48 -5.28 0.78
CA VAL A 59 10.15 -5.74 0.36
C VAL A 59 9.36 -6.21 1.57
N ARG A 60 8.04 -6.02 1.54
CA ARG A 60 7.13 -6.57 2.55
C ARG A 60 6.20 -7.57 1.88
N THR A 61 6.00 -8.71 2.53
CA THR A 61 5.00 -9.72 2.15
C THR A 61 3.93 -9.85 3.25
N TYR A 62 2.80 -10.46 2.91
CA TYR A 62 1.67 -10.64 3.84
C TYR A 62 1.56 -12.07 4.37
N ASN A 63 2.17 -13.02 3.68
CA ASN A 63 2.20 -14.43 4.01
C ASN A 63 3.47 -15.06 3.43
N THR A 64 3.61 -16.36 3.64
CA THR A 64 4.76 -17.14 3.18
C THR A 64 4.52 -17.86 1.86
N LYS A 65 3.45 -17.51 1.14
CA LYS A 65 3.21 -18.03 -0.21
C LYS A 65 4.36 -17.58 -1.11
N ASP A 66 4.96 -18.54 -1.82
CA ASP A 66 6.11 -18.33 -2.73
C ASP A 66 7.32 -17.67 -2.04
N ALA A 67 7.43 -17.79 -0.71
CA ALA A 67 8.42 -17.06 0.09
C ALA A 67 9.88 -17.35 -0.31
N PHE A 68 10.24 -18.59 -0.65
CA PHE A 68 11.60 -18.89 -1.13
C PHE A 68 11.91 -18.13 -2.41
N GLU A 69 10.98 -18.07 -3.37
CA GLU A 69 11.19 -17.36 -4.63
C GLU A 69 11.38 -15.86 -4.40
N ILE A 70 10.56 -15.27 -3.52
CA ILE A 70 10.66 -13.86 -3.13
C ILE A 70 11.99 -13.58 -2.40
N LEU A 71 12.34 -14.42 -1.42
CA LEU A 71 13.56 -14.29 -0.62
C LEU A 71 14.81 -14.43 -1.48
N ASP A 72 14.89 -15.43 -2.36
CA ASP A 72 15.99 -15.67 -3.28
C ASP A 72 16.14 -14.49 -4.27
N SER A 73 15.02 -14.02 -4.81
CA SER A 73 15.01 -12.90 -5.76
C SER A 73 15.41 -11.59 -5.08
N ALA A 74 14.92 -11.34 -3.86
CA ALA A 74 15.32 -10.21 -3.04
C ALA A 74 16.83 -10.26 -2.77
N GLN A 75 17.38 -11.42 -2.37
CA GLN A 75 18.81 -11.58 -2.15
C GLN A 75 19.63 -11.25 -3.40
N LYS A 76 19.24 -11.78 -4.57
CA LYS A 76 19.92 -11.52 -5.85
C LYS A 76 19.96 -10.02 -6.20
N LEU A 77 18.90 -9.29 -5.85
CA LEU A 77 18.79 -7.83 -6.07
C LEU A 77 19.42 -7.00 -4.94
N GLY A 78 19.92 -7.63 -3.89
CA GLY A 78 20.40 -6.96 -2.68
C GLY A 78 19.30 -6.20 -1.95
N LEU A 79 18.08 -6.76 -1.93
CA LEU A 79 16.93 -6.30 -1.16
C LEU A 79 16.77 -7.16 0.10
N THR A 80 16.21 -6.57 1.15
CA THR A 80 15.82 -7.26 2.38
C THR A 80 14.32 -7.55 2.40
N VAL A 81 13.86 -8.45 3.28
CA VAL A 81 12.45 -8.92 3.31
C VAL A 81 11.87 -8.81 4.72
N MET A 82 10.79 -8.03 4.88
CA MET A 82 9.82 -8.25 5.95
C MET A 82 8.91 -9.41 5.54
N LEU A 83 9.15 -10.60 6.11
CA LEU A 83 8.40 -11.80 5.74
C LEU A 83 7.11 -11.90 6.57
N GLY A 84 5.97 -11.83 5.90
CA GLY A 84 4.66 -11.92 6.53
C GLY A 84 4.34 -13.34 6.98
N LEU A 85 3.82 -13.47 8.19
CA LEU A 85 3.22 -14.67 8.74
C LEU A 85 1.71 -14.42 8.85
N GLU A 86 0.95 -15.01 7.94
CA GLU A 86 -0.50 -14.81 7.91
C GLU A 86 -1.16 -15.53 9.08
N LEU A 87 -1.94 -14.77 9.85
CA LEU A 87 -2.72 -15.30 10.95
C LEU A 87 -4.18 -15.42 10.52
N GLY A 88 -4.61 -16.64 10.23
CA GLY A 88 -6.02 -16.97 10.04
C GLY A 88 -6.62 -16.43 8.75
N SER A 89 -6.08 -16.84 7.59
CA SER A 89 -6.68 -16.60 6.27
C SER A 89 -8.19 -16.95 6.30
N ALA A 90 -9.04 -15.92 6.27
CA ALA A 90 -10.50 -15.98 6.16
C ALA A 90 -11.22 -16.99 7.08
N LYS A 91 -11.50 -16.62 8.35
CA LYS A 91 -12.65 -17.21 9.06
C LYS A 91 -13.44 -16.15 9.80
N LYS A 92 -14.75 -16.15 9.57
CA LYS A 92 -15.76 -15.50 10.42
C LYS A 92 -15.69 -15.99 11.88
N ASP A 93 -14.92 -17.05 12.14
CA ASP A 93 -14.78 -17.77 13.40
C ASP A 93 -13.42 -17.56 14.08
N PHE A 94 -12.70 -16.45 13.81
CA PHE A 94 -11.47 -16.16 14.56
C PHE A 94 -11.81 -15.86 16.03
N ASP A 95 -11.53 -16.82 16.91
CA ASP A 95 -11.73 -16.71 18.35
C ASP A 95 -10.42 -16.93 19.11
N PRO A 96 -9.78 -15.89 19.66
CA PRO A 96 -8.53 -16.03 20.40
C PRO A 96 -8.69 -16.77 21.74
N SER A 97 -9.90 -17.19 22.12
CA SER A 97 -10.16 -18.07 23.27
C SER A 97 -10.26 -19.56 22.92
N ASP A 98 -10.35 -19.91 21.63
CA ASP A 98 -10.38 -21.30 21.17
C ASP A 98 -8.97 -21.91 21.23
N SER A 99 -8.78 -22.89 22.12
CA SER A 99 -7.48 -23.55 22.31
C SER A 99 -6.99 -24.29 21.07
N ASP A 100 -7.89 -24.91 20.31
CA ASP A 100 -7.52 -25.68 19.12
C ASP A 100 -7.05 -24.74 18.00
N LEU A 101 -7.72 -23.59 17.85
CA LEU A 101 -7.27 -22.53 16.94
C LEU A 101 -5.89 -22.00 17.35
N VAL A 102 -5.69 -21.72 18.65
CA VAL A 102 -4.43 -21.20 19.18
C VAL A 102 -3.28 -22.17 18.94
N ASP A 103 -3.47 -23.46 19.24
CA ASP A 103 -2.44 -24.49 19.04
C ASP A 103 -2.12 -24.70 17.56
N SER A 104 -3.15 -24.66 16.70
CA SER A 104 -2.98 -24.69 15.25
C SER A 104 -2.14 -23.52 14.74
N LEU A 105 -2.45 -22.29 15.17
CA LEU A 105 -1.68 -21.09 14.80
C LEU A 105 -0.23 -21.17 15.29
N LYS A 106 0.01 -21.62 16.54
CA LYS A 106 1.36 -21.83 17.09
C LYS A 106 2.16 -22.82 16.24
N ASN A 107 1.53 -23.91 15.78
CA ASN A 107 2.19 -24.92 14.94
C ASN A 107 2.51 -24.39 13.54
N VAL A 108 1.59 -23.66 12.91
CA VAL A 108 1.83 -23.02 11.61
C VAL A 108 2.98 -22.03 11.71
N VAL A 109 2.93 -21.10 12.69
CA VAL A 109 4.00 -20.11 12.90
C VAL A 109 5.35 -20.79 13.15
N ARG A 110 5.41 -21.82 14.01
CA ARG A 110 6.63 -22.59 14.26
C ARG A 110 7.21 -23.19 12.97
N SER A 111 6.37 -23.81 12.15
CA SER A 111 6.77 -24.44 10.90
C SER A 111 7.35 -23.42 9.92
N GLU A 112 6.68 -22.29 9.73
CA GLU A 112 7.12 -21.25 8.80
C GLU A 112 8.43 -20.57 9.28
N VAL A 113 8.56 -20.30 10.59
CA VAL A 113 9.78 -19.70 11.15
C VAL A 113 10.99 -20.62 10.94
N LEU A 114 10.86 -21.90 11.32
CA LEU A 114 11.93 -22.89 11.16
C LEU A 114 12.37 -23.04 9.69
N LYS A 115 11.44 -22.82 8.75
CA LYS A 115 11.69 -22.96 7.32
C LYS A 115 12.51 -21.81 6.73
N TYR A 116 12.29 -20.56 7.16
CA TYR A 116 12.89 -19.38 6.51
C TYR A 116 13.86 -18.56 7.38
N LYS A 117 13.96 -18.81 8.69
CA LYS A 117 14.79 -18.01 9.61
C LYS A 117 16.25 -17.84 9.21
N ASP A 118 16.83 -18.80 8.49
CA ASP A 118 18.23 -18.79 8.10
C ASP A 118 18.48 -18.09 6.75
N HIS A 119 17.43 -17.58 6.09
CA HIS A 119 17.55 -16.93 4.79
C HIS A 119 18.22 -15.55 4.91
N PRO A 120 19.30 -15.26 4.17
CA PRO A 120 20.10 -14.04 4.36
C PRO A 120 19.40 -12.73 3.96
N ALA A 121 18.36 -12.80 3.13
CA ALA A 121 17.53 -11.63 2.81
C ALA A 121 16.47 -11.31 3.87
N LEU A 122 16.23 -12.18 4.86
CA LEU A 122 15.24 -11.92 5.90
C LEU A 122 15.70 -10.73 6.76
N LEU A 123 14.81 -9.76 6.95
CA LEU A 123 15.03 -8.58 7.80
C LEU A 123 14.35 -8.76 9.15
N PHE A 124 13.05 -9.03 9.15
CA PHE A 124 12.26 -9.31 10.34
C PHE A 124 10.93 -9.95 9.95
N TRP A 125 10.26 -10.51 10.95
CA TRP A 125 8.97 -11.17 10.81
C TRP A 125 7.81 -10.17 10.89
N GLY A 126 6.84 -10.28 9.98
CA GLY A 126 5.56 -9.59 10.03
C GLY A 126 4.47 -10.52 10.54
N LEU A 127 4.30 -10.62 11.87
CA LEU A 127 3.32 -11.46 12.52
C LEU A 127 1.91 -10.86 12.35
N GLY A 128 1.15 -11.39 11.39
CA GLY A 128 -0.20 -10.96 11.09
C GLY A 128 -0.32 -9.57 10.44
N ASN A 129 -1.51 -9.29 9.92
CA ASN A 129 -1.88 -7.98 9.37
C ASN A 129 -3.28 -7.62 9.83
N GLU A 130 -3.39 -6.55 10.62
CA GLU A 130 -4.67 -5.99 11.09
C GLU A 130 -5.57 -7.01 11.80
N VAL A 131 -4.95 -7.94 12.54
CA VAL A 131 -5.62 -9.08 13.17
C VAL A 131 -6.76 -8.70 14.11
N GLU A 132 -6.74 -7.48 14.66
CA GLU A 132 -7.84 -7.04 15.52
C GLU A 132 -9.13 -6.70 14.75
N LEU A 133 -9.07 -6.52 13.43
CA LEU A 133 -10.27 -6.33 12.61
C LEU A 133 -11.17 -7.58 12.64
N PHE A 134 -10.61 -8.77 12.91
CA PHE A 134 -11.37 -10.01 13.06
C PHE A 134 -12.22 -10.05 14.34
N ILE A 135 -11.85 -9.26 15.36
CA ILE A 135 -12.59 -9.19 16.63
C ILE A 135 -13.76 -8.19 16.53
N GLY A 136 -13.61 -7.16 15.70
CA GLY A 136 -14.53 -6.03 15.62
C GLY A 136 -14.25 -4.95 16.67
N ASN A 137 -15.08 -3.91 16.69
CA ASN A 137 -14.88 -2.72 17.51
C ASN A 137 -15.87 -2.67 18.69
N GLY A 138 -15.57 -1.83 19.70
CA GLY A 138 -16.46 -1.54 20.82
C GLY A 138 -15.96 -2.02 22.18
N ILE A 139 -16.58 -1.52 23.26
CA ILE A 139 -16.19 -1.90 24.63
C ILE A 139 -16.56 -3.35 24.97
N ALA A 140 -17.66 -3.86 24.41
CA ALA A 140 -18.09 -5.25 24.59
C ALA A 140 -17.06 -6.28 24.11
N GLN A 141 -16.19 -5.90 23.16
CA GLN A 141 -15.14 -6.77 22.64
C GLN A 141 -13.82 -6.70 23.43
N LEU A 142 -13.75 -5.91 24.51
CA LEU A 142 -12.48 -5.65 25.21
C LEU A 142 -11.76 -6.93 25.66
N GLU A 143 -12.48 -7.90 26.18
CA GLU A 143 -11.90 -9.17 26.62
C GLU A 143 -11.27 -9.96 25.46
N ARG A 144 -11.99 -10.08 24.33
CA ARG A 144 -11.46 -10.72 23.12
C ARG A 144 -10.25 -9.99 22.55
N HIS A 145 -10.21 -8.66 22.64
CA HIS A 145 -9.00 -7.88 22.30
C HIS A 145 -7.83 -8.20 23.26
N ILE A 146 -8.07 -8.34 24.56
CA ILE A 146 -7.02 -8.71 25.52
C ILE A 146 -6.48 -10.11 25.21
N GLN A 147 -7.37 -11.08 24.94
CA GLN A 147 -7.00 -12.44 24.54
C GLN A 147 -6.18 -12.46 23.25
N LEU A 148 -6.60 -11.72 22.23
CA LEU A 148 -5.86 -11.54 20.99
C LEU A 148 -4.43 -11.05 21.25
N TRP A 149 -4.25 -9.97 22.03
CA TRP A 149 -2.91 -9.41 22.24
C TRP A 149 -2.01 -10.32 23.09
N LYS A 150 -2.58 -11.12 24.00
CA LYS A 150 -1.85 -12.20 24.68
C LYS A 150 -1.43 -13.31 23.71
N LEU A 151 -2.31 -13.74 22.81
CA LEU A 151 -1.96 -14.71 21.76
C LEU A 151 -0.83 -14.19 20.88
N MET A 152 -0.91 -12.93 20.43
CA MET A 152 0.16 -12.29 19.66
C MET A 152 1.48 -12.26 20.43
N ASN A 153 1.43 -12.08 21.76
CA ASN A 153 2.61 -12.13 22.61
C ASN A 153 3.25 -13.51 22.64
N ASP A 154 2.44 -14.55 22.86
CA ASP A 154 2.89 -15.94 22.87
C ASP A 154 3.54 -16.33 21.53
N LEU A 155 2.97 -15.87 20.42
CA LEU A 155 3.52 -16.11 19.08
C LEU A 155 4.82 -15.36 18.85
N ALA A 156 4.93 -14.10 19.29
CA ALA A 156 6.17 -13.33 19.22
C ALA A 156 7.29 -13.99 20.06
N PHE A 157 6.97 -14.40 21.29
CA PHE A 157 7.89 -15.15 22.15
C PHE A 157 8.38 -16.44 21.48
N LEU A 158 7.46 -17.23 20.93
CA LEU A 158 7.79 -18.46 20.19
C LEU A 158 8.73 -18.18 19.02
N ILE A 159 8.51 -17.10 18.26
CA ILE A 159 9.40 -16.73 17.15
C ILE A 159 10.80 -16.42 17.68
N HIS A 160 10.93 -15.64 18.75
CA HIS A 160 12.24 -15.33 19.34
C HIS A 160 13.00 -16.55 19.87
N GLU A 161 12.29 -17.55 20.43
CA GLU A 161 12.91 -18.81 20.83
C GLU A 161 13.48 -19.59 19.63
N LEU A 162 12.78 -19.57 18.50
CA LEU A 162 13.16 -20.31 17.29
C LEU A 162 14.20 -19.55 16.44
N ASP A 163 14.11 -18.22 16.44
CA ASP A 163 14.91 -17.29 15.65
C ASP A 163 15.31 -16.06 16.50
N PRO A 164 16.45 -16.13 17.20
CA PRO A 164 16.95 -15.01 17.99
C PRO A 164 17.58 -13.90 17.13
N LEU A 165 17.72 -14.08 15.81
CA LEU A 165 18.47 -13.18 14.93
C LEU A 165 17.61 -12.06 14.36
N HIS A 166 16.30 -12.30 14.20
CA HIS A 166 15.39 -11.37 13.52
C HIS A 166 14.32 -10.83 14.47
N PRO A 167 14.05 -9.51 14.42
CA PRO A 167 12.93 -8.91 15.14
C PRO A 167 11.56 -9.46 14.71
N VAL A 168 10.56 -9.22 15.55
CA VAL A 168 9.14 -9.53 15.28
C VAL A 168 8.33 -8.23 15.28
N SER A 169 7.49 -8.08 14.26
CA SER A 169 6.62 -6.92 14.08
C SER A 169 5.17 -7.35 13.87
N THR A 170 4.22 -6.44 14.04
CA THR A 170 2.81 -6.64 13.65
C THR A 170 2.27 -5.39 12.96
N ALA A 171 1.46 -5.57 11.93
CA ALA A 171 0.80 -4.47 11.23
C ALA A 171 -0.58 -4.15 11.82
N ILE A 172 -0.86 -2.88 12.05
CA ILE A 172 -2.15 -2.37 12.54
C ILE A 172 -2.75 -1.31 11.57
N PRO A 173 -4.08 -1.29 11.38
CA PRO A 173 -4.78 -0.49 10.37
C PRO A 173 -4.81 0.99 10.67
N ARG A 174 -4.82 1.36 11.96
CA ARG A 174 -4.95 2.75 12.38
C ARG A 174 -4.31 2.98 13.74
N ARG A 175 -3.82 4.20 13.93
CA ARG A 175 -3.40 4.71 15.24
C ARG A 175 -4.60 4.81 16.19
N SER A 176 -4.46 4.23 17.37
CA SER A 176 -5.48 4.25 18.42
C SER A 176 -4.81 4.15 19.78
N VAL A 177 -5.08 5.12 20.66
CA VAL A 177 -4.52 5.16 22.02
C VAL A 177 -4.90 3.90 22.79
N ARG A 178 -6.17 3.46 22.69
CA ARG A 178 -6.65 2.22 23.33
C ARG A 178 -5.90 1.00 22.81
N ARG A 179 -5.73 0.89 21.48
CA ARG A 179 -5.02 -0.22 20.85
C ARG A 179 -3.58 -0.27 21.32
N GLN A 180 -2.89 0.87 21.31
CA GLN A 180 -1.51 0.91 21.76
C GLN A 180 -1.38 0.56 23.24
N TRP A 181 -2.31 1.01 24.08
CA TRP A 181 -2.32 0.64 25.49
C TRP A 181 -2.44 -0.89 25.67
N LEU A 182 -3.34 -1.54 24.92
CA LEU A 182 -3.50 -2.99 24.94
C LEU A 182 -2.23 -3.71 24.49
N ILE A 183 -1.65 -3.30 23.35
CA ILE A 183 -0.41 -3.88 22.82
C ILE A 183 0.72 -3.73 23.83
N ASN A 184 0.95 -2.52 24.37
CA ASN A 184 2.02 -2.27 25.34
C ASN A 184 1.84 -3.09 26.63
N ARG A 185 0.59 -3.39 27.01
CA ARG A 185 0.28 -4.11 28.26
C ARG A 185 0.32 -5.62 28.10
N PHE A 186 -0.18 -6.15 26.99
CA PHE A 186 -0.43 -7.57 26.80
C PHE A 186 0.45 -8.21 25.72
N CYS A 187 1.20 -7.42 24.96
CA CYS A 187 2.10 -7.87 23.90
C CYS A 187 3.52 -7.26 24.01
N PRO A 188 4.21 -7.38 25.18
CA PRO A 188 5.54 -6.85 25.36
C PRO A 188 6.61 -7.43 24.43
N GLU A 189 6.45 -8.67 23.92
CA GLU A 189 7.46 -9.36 23.10
C GLU A 189 7.56 -8.83 21.66
N LEU A 190 6.66 -7.96 21.19
CA LEU A 190 6.82 -7.35 19.87
C LEU A 190 7.97 -6.34 19.84
N ASP A 191 8.86 -6.43 18.87
CA ASP A 191 9.97 -5.49 18.73
C ASP A 191 9.53 -4.18 18.02
N ILE A 192 8.68 -4.30 17.00
CA ILE A 192 8.31 -3.20 16.10
C ILE A 192 6.79 -3.15 15.90
N ILE A 193 6.20 -1.96 15.97
CA ILE A 193 4.82 -1.73 15.55
C ILE A 193 4.82 -1.18 14.12
N THR A 194 4.04 -1.76 13.21
CA THR A 194 3.92 -1.21 11.85
C THR A 194 2.52 -0.68 11.61
N PHE A 195 2.43 0.46 10.92
CA PHE A 195 1.15 1.12 10.64
C PHE A 195 0.81 1.03 9.16
N ASN A 196 -0.35 0.48 8.83
CA ASN A 196 -0.94 0.65 7.50
C ASN A 196 -1.56 2.06 7.45
N SER A 197 -0.87 3.02 6.85
CA SER A 197 -1.26 4.44 6.93
C SER A 197 -1.77 4.95 5.58
N LEU A 198 -3.03 4.60 5.31
CA LEU A 198 -3.83 5.07 4.18
C LEU A 198 -4.76 6.23 4.61
N ASP A 199 -4.37 6.95 5.66
CA ASP A 199 -5.04 8.09 6.27
C ASP A 199 -4.07 9.22 6.63
N SER A 200 -4.51 10.48 6.60
CA SER A 200 -3.65 11.63 6.91
C SER A 200 -3.19 11.62 8.37
N PHE A 201 -1.95 12.05 8.63
CA PHE A 201 -1.49 12.28 10.00
C PHE A 201 -0.50 13.41 10.16
N ASP A 202 -0.46 13.95 11.37
CA ASP A 202 0.48 14.97 11.79
C ASP A 202 1.66 14.34 12.55
N LYS A 203 2.85 14.93 12.41
CA LYS A 203 4.07 14.56 13.13
C LYS A 203 3.87 14.55 14.65
N ASN A 204 3.02 15.44 15.16
CA ASN A 204 2.78 15.62 16.59
C ASN A 204 2.01 14.46 17.20
N GLU A 205 1.31 13.66 16.38
CA GLU A 205 0.55 12.53 16.88
C GLU A 205 1.44 11.29 17.09
N LEU A 206 2.54 11.16 16.34
CA LEU A 206 3.40 9.97 16.32
C LEU A 206 3.94 9.54 17.69
N PRO A 207 4.42 10.44 18.57
CA PRO A 207 4.94 10.07 19.89
C PRO A 207 3.85 9.52 20.84
N PHE A 208 2.58 9.86 20.63
CA PHE A 208 1.48 9.40 21.48
C PHE A 208 1.04 7.96 21.16
N PHE A 209 1.43 7.44 20.01
CA PHE A 209 0.87 6.19 19.50
C PHE A 209 1.74 4.97 19.67
N THR A 210 3.01 5.07 20.05
CA THR A 210 3.82 3.89 20.39
C THR A 210 5.04 4.26 21.21
N ARG A 211 5.38 3.41 22.18
CA ARG A 211 6.65 3.47 22.93
C ARG A 211 7.72 2.54 22.35
N LYS A 212 7.29 1.67 21.44
CA LYS A 212 8.14 0.75 20.66
C LYS A 212 8.56 1.45 19.35
N PRO A 213 9.70 1.06 18.76
CA PRO A 213 10.05 1.47 17.40
C PRO A 213 8.92 1.14 16.41
N TYR A 214 8.85 1.91 15.32
CA TYR A 214 7.79 1.73 14.33
C TYR A 214 8.20 2.04 12.90
N LEU A 215 7.36 1.64 11.96
CA LEU A 215 7.45 2.01 10.55
C LEU A 215 6.06 2.10 9.90
N ILE A 216 5.99 2.64 8.70
CA ILE A 216 4.77 2.69 7.90
C ILE A 216 4.73 1.48 6.95
N SER A 217 3.97 0.44 7.28
CA SER A 217 3.95 -0.81 6.51
C SER A 217 3.11 -0.73 5.23
N GLU A 218 2.28 0.30 5.12
CA GLU A 218 1.58 0.67 3.88
C GLU A 218 1.54 2.18 3.75
N LEU A 219 2.26 2.69 2.77
CA LEU A 219 2.24 4.08 2.36
C LEU A 219 1.68 4.17 0.95
N GLY A 220 0.48 4.74 0.82
CA GLY A 220 -0.24 4.84 -0.44
C GLY A 220 -1.17 6.04 -0.48
N GLY A 221 -2.08 6.04 -1.45
CA GLY A 221 -3.15 7.04 -1.52
C GLY A 221 -4.16 6.92 -0.37
N LEU A 222 -5.02 7.93 -0.23
CA LEU A 222 -6.10 7.92 0.76
C LEU A 222 -7.04 6.71 0.55
N GLY A 223 -7.34 5.99 1.62
CA GLY A 223 -8.26 4.85 1.58
C GLY A 223 -9.68 5.26 1.22
N PHE A 224 -10.37 4.44 0.40
CA PHE A 224 -11.73 4.73 -0.09
C PHE A 224 -12.74 4.95 1.04
N TRP A 225 -12.54 4.32 2.21
CA TRP A 225 -13.37 4.52 3.40
C TRP A 225 -13.33 5.95 3.96
N GLN A 226 -12.28 6.73 3.66
CA GLN A 226 -12.15 8.14 4.04
C GLN A 226 -12.47 9.12 2.91
N SER A 227 -12.71 8.61 1.70
CA SER A 227 -13.01 9.45 0.56
C SER A 227 -14.40 10.08 0.68
N LYS A 228 -14.59 11.22 0.00
CA LYS A 228 -15.92 11.79 -0.21
C LYS A 228 -16.76 10.83 -1.05
N ARG A 229 -18.07 10.87 -0.87
CA ARG A 229 -19.01 10.00 -1.57
C ARG A 229 -20.03 10.80 -2.35
N THR A 230 -20.50 10.23 -3.46
CA THR A 230 -21.68 10.71 -4.19
C THR A 230 -22.96 10.38 -3.43
N GLU A 231 -24.10 10.92 -3.88
CA GLU A 231 -25.44 10.61 -3.35
C GLU A 231 -25.82 9.13 -3.45
N TRP A 232 -25.23 8.38 -4.38
CA TRP A 232 -25.43 6.94 -4.54
C TRP A 232 -24.26 6.11 -3.95
N PHE A 233 -23.50 6.70 -3.03
CA PHE A 233 -22.43 6.06 -2.24
C PHE A 233 -21.17 5.62 -3.00
N SER A 234 -20.99 6.02 -4.26
CA SER A 234 -19.70 5.86 -4.93
C SER A 234 -18.62 6.68 -4.22
N CYS A 235 -17.50 6.05 -3.90
CA CYS A 235 -16.31 6.68 -3.36
C CYS A 235 -15.59 7.47 -4.47
N ILE A 236 -15.27 8.74 -4.21
CA ILE A 236 -14.59 9.61 -5.16
C ILE A 236 -13.10 9.33 -5.04
N GLU A 237 -12.52 8.79 -6.10
CA GLU A 237 -11.11 8.45 -6.14
C GLU A 237 -10.29 9.68 -6.52
N ALA A 238 -9.16 9.85 -5.83
CA ALA A 238 -8.20 10.90 -6.15
C ALA A 238 -7.52 10.66 -7.50
N THR A 239 -7.21 11.73 -8.22
CA THR A 239 -6.28 11.68 -9.35
C THR A 239 -4.90 11.18 -8.90
N SER A 240 -4.10 10.66 -9.81
CA SER A 240 -2.73 10.24 -9.48
C SER A 240 -1.87 11.41 -8.97
N GLN A 241 -2.12 12.65 -9.42
CA GLN A 241 -1.46 13.85 -8.88
C GLN A 241 -1.85 14.14 -7.42
N GLU A 242 -3.12 13.97 -7.06
CA GLU A 242 -3.58 14.11 -5.68
C GLU A 242 -3.04 12.99 -4.79
N LYS A 243 -2.97 11.75 -5.29
CA LYS A 243 -2.30 10.64 -4.59
C LYS A 243 -0.83 10.95 -4.32
N ILE A 244 -0.10 11.47 -5.31
CA ILE A 244 1.31 11.90 -5.14
C ILE A 244 1.44 12.98 -4.08
N LYS A 245 0.59 14.02 -4.11
CA LYS A 245 0.61 15.09 -3.10
C LYS A 245 0.40 14.53 -1.70
N PHE A 246 -0.57 13.65 -1.54
CA PHE A 246 -0.85 12.97 -0.27
C PHE A 246 0.36 12.15 0.21
N ILE A 247 0.89 11.27 -0.64
CA ILE A 247 2.04 10.41 -0.32
C ILE A 247 3.26 11.26 0.08
N ASN A 248 3.57 12.32 -0.68
CA ASN A 248 4.72 13.17 -0.40
C ASN A 248 4.61 13.88 0.96
N HIS A 249 3.42 14.38 1.29
CA HIS A 249 3.18 14.98 2.60
C HIS A 249 3.45 13.97 3.72
N GLN A 250 2.88 12.78 3.61
CA GLN A 250 2.99 11.72 4.61
C GLN A 250 4.42 11.22 4.75
N TYR A 251 5.14 11.10 3.63
CA TYR A 251 6.56 10.73 3.61
C TYR A 251 7.42 11.70 4.40
N GLU A 252 7.24 13.00 4.20
CA GLU A 252 7.99 14.02 4.95
C GLU A 252 7.68 14.01 6.44
N VAL A 253 6.45 13.64 6.83
CA VAL A 253 6.05 13.55 8.23
C VAL A 253 6.82 12.45 8.98
N PHE A 254 6.90 11.22 8.45
CA PHE A 254 7.60 10.13 9.16
C PHE A 254 9.10 10.05 8.86
N LYS A 255 9.57 10.55 7.71
CA LYS A 255 11.01 10.56 7.38
C LYS A 255 11.82 11.35 8.41
N ASN A 256 11.22 12.41 8.95
CA ASN A 256 11.82 13.28 9.95
C ASN A 256 11.46 12.88 11.40
N SER A 257 10.92 11.67 11.60
CA SER A 257 10.56 11.11 12.92
C SER A 257 11.45 9.92 13.30
N ASN A 258 11.14 9.25 14.41
CA ASN A 258 11.81 8.00 14.84
C ASN A 258 11.32 6.74 14.08
N SER A 259 10.75 6.90 12.88
CA SER A 259 10.30 5.78 12.04
C SER A 259 11.49 5.06 11.40
N PHE A 260 11.40 3.74 11.23
CA PHE A 260 12.37 2.95 10.46
C PHE A 260 12.17 3.04 8.94
N GLY A 261 11.16 3.77 8.47
CA GLY A 261 10.90 4.00 7.06
C GLY A 261 9.51 3.54 6.65
N SER A 262 9.38 3.08 5.40
CA SER A 262 8.08 2.69 4.85
C SER A 262 8.12 1.66 3.75
N TYR A 263 6.98 0.97 3.56
CA TYR A 263 6.67 0.18 2.38
C TYR A 263 5.57 0.84 1.54
N ALA A 264 5.87 1.14 0.27
CA ALA A 264 4.93 1.65 -0.71
C ALA A 264 3.82 0.63 -0.98
N PHE A 265 2.56 1.05 -0.92
CA PHE A 265 1.39 0.19 -1.07
C PHE A 265 0.43 0.71 -2.15
N TYR A 266 -0.05 -0.12 -3.07
CA TYR A 266 0.30 -1.53 -3.32
C TYR A 266 1.36 -1.63 -4.42
N TRP A 267 2.54 -2.20 -4.15
CA TRP A 267 3.62 -2.33 -5.14
C TRP A 267 3.35 -3.47 -6.13
N GLY A 268 2.33 -3.25 -6.95
CA GLY A 268 1.81 -4.19 -7.92
C GLY A 268 0.49 -3.67 -8.49
N GLN A 269 -0.34 -4.61 -8.92
CA GLN A 269 -1.70 -4.35 -9.38
C GLN A 269 -2.69 -5.19 -8.57
N LYS A 270 -3.75 -4.55 -8.07
CA LYS A 270 -4.84 -5.21 -7.32
C LYS A 270 -6.16 -4.51 -7.61
N ASN A 271 -7.25 -5.28 -7.70
CA ASN A 271 -8.60 -4.75 -7.69
C ASN A 271 -9.04 -4.53 -6.24
N GLU A 272 -9.05 -3.29 -5.78
CA GLU A 272 -9.47 -2.94 -4.43
C GLU A 272 -10.30 -1.64 -4.48
N TYR A 273 -11.62 -1.79 -4.40
CA TYR A 273 -12.63 -0.81 -4.82
C TYR A 273 -12.59 -0.47 -6.32
N SER A 274 -11.42 -0.09 -6.84
CA SER A 274 -11.12 0.03 -8.27
C SER A 274 -9.78 -0.61 -8.60
N HIS A 275 -9.49 -0.80 -9.89
CA HIS A 275 -8.19 -1.32 -10.34
C HIS A 275 -7.08 -0.25 -10.28
N THR A 276 -7.41 1.03 -10.03
CA THR A 276 -6.43 2.12 -9.86
C THR A 276 -6.26 2.60 -8.43
N TRP A 277 -7.13 2.22 -7.47
CA TRP A 277 -7.19 2.87 -6.15
C TRP A 277 -5.84 2.84 -5.44
N PHE A 278 -5.32 1.64 -5.18
CA PHE A 278 -4.03 1.42 -4.54
C PHE A 278 -2.95 0.88 -5.47
N SER A 279 -3.30 0.42 -6.68
CA SER A 279 -2.34 -0.13 -7.65
C SER A 279 -1.30 0.91 -8.06
N LEU A 280 -0.02 0.57 -7.91
CA LEU A 280 1.10 1.38 -8.40
C LEU A 280 1.46 1.05 -9.87
N PHE A 281 0.96 -0.06 -10.41
CA PHE A 281 1.12 -0.44 -11.81
C PHE A 281 -0.26 -0.65 -12.47
N THR A 282 -0.37 -0.39 -13.77
CA THR A 282 -1.63 -0.62 -14.51
C THR A 282 -1.87 -2.13 -14.70
N GLU A 283 -3.08 -2.52 -15.13
CA GLU A 283 -3.36 -3.92 -15.51
C GLU A 283 -2.44 -4.44 -16.63
N LYS A 284 -1.87 -3.53 -17.44
CA LYS A 284 -0.89 -3.87 -18.49
C LYS A 284 0.56 -3.94 -17.97
N GLY A 285 0.79 -3.70 -16.68
CA GLY A 285 2.11 -3.63 -16.07
C GLY A 285 2.85 -2.31 -16.31
N GLU A 286 2.16 -1.28 -16.79
CA GLU A 286 2.79 0.03 -17.02
C GLU A 286 3.01 0.74 -15.70
N THR A 287 4.12 1.49 -15.61
CA THR A 287 4.48 2.23 -14.40
C THR A 287 3.60 3.47 -14.29
N THR A 288 2.86 3.59 -13.18
CA THR A 288 2.09 4.82 -12.93
C THR A 288 3.01 5.93 -12.44
N GLU A 289 2.55 7.17 -12.57
CA GLU A 289 3.25 8.30 -11.98
C GLU A 289 3.37 8.23 -10.46
N VAL A 290 2.44 7.54 -9.80
CA VAL A 290 2.46 7.30 -8.35
C VAL A 290 3.61 6.36 -8.00
N ALA A 291 3.83 5.28 -8.76
CA ALA A 291 5.01 4.42 -8.59
C ALA A 291 6.29 5.21 -8.83
N TYR A 292 6.36 5.96 -9.93
CA TYR A 292 7.55 6.74 -10.28
C TYR A 292 7.90 7.80 -9.22
N ASN A 293 6.90 8.36 -8.53
CA ASN A 293 7.14 9.30 -7.44
C ASN A 293 8.00 8.68 -6.31
N PHE A 294 7.92 7.36 -6.07
CA PHE A 294 8.80 6.71 -5.10
C PHE A 294 10.28 6.72 -5.50
N LYS A 295 10.59 6.74 -6.80
CA LYS A 295 11.98 6.96 -7.27
C LYS A 295 12.57 8.26 -6.71
N LYS A 296 11.75 9.31 -6.65
CA LYS A 296 12.10 10.60 -6.03
C LYS A 296 12.27 10.49 -4.52
N LEU A 297 11.32 9.82 -3.84
CA LEU A 297 11.31 9.74 -2.38
C LEU A 297 12.48 8.91 -1.84
N TRP A 298 12.89 7.88 -2.58
CA TRP A 298 13.96 6.98 -2.18
C TRP A 298 15.36 7.49 -2.55
N SER A 299 15.47 8.44 -3.47
CA SER A 299 16.75 8.93 -3.96
C SER A 299 17.02 10.37 -3.54
N GLU A 300 18.23 10.66 -3.07
CA GLU A 300 18.60 12.00 -2.59
C GLU A 300 18.93 12.99 -3.73
N LYS A 301 19.18 12.50 -4.95
CA LYS A 301 19.65 13.28 -6.10
C LYS A 301 19.08 12.75 -7.41
N VAL A 302 17.79 12.94 -7.65
CA VAL A 302 17.16 12.59 -8.94
C VAL A 302 16.52 13.83 -9.55
N ASP A 303 17.03 14.22 -10.70
CA ASP A 303 16.33 15.12 -11.62
C ASP A 303 15.17 14.32 -12.21
N LEU A 304 13.96 14.61 -11.75
CA LEU A 304 12.78 14.02 -12.36
C LEU A 304 12.50 14.73 -13.68
N ILE A 305 12.13 13.94 -14.68
CA ILE A 305 11.58 14.45 -15.92
C ILE A 305 10.28 15.19 -15.58
N ASP A 306 10.12 16.44 -16.03
CA ASP A 306 8.82 17.10 -15.93
C ASP A 306 7.89 16.44 -16.95
N ARG A 307 6.72 16.00 -16.49
CA ARG A 307 5.84 15.13 -17.26
C ARG A 307 4.48 15.74 -17.51
N VAL A 308 3.78 15.14 -18.47
CA VAL A 308 2.37 15.44 -18.70
C VAL A 308 1.58 15.01 -17.49
N LYS A 309 0.69 15.89 -17.03
CA LYS A 309 -0.15 15.65 -15.86
C LYS A 309 -1.59 15.73 -16.30
N LEU A 310 -2.32 14.65 -16.01
CA LEU A 310 -3.75 14.60 -16.20
C LEU A 310 -4.44 15.20 -14.97
N GLY A 311 -5.38 16.11 -15.18
CA GLY A 311 -6.18 16.70 -14.11
C GLY A 311 -7.58 16.09 -13.98
N GLU A 312 -8.38 16.70 -13.10
CA GLU A 312 -9.73 16.22 -12.77
C GLU A 312 -10.64 16.19 -14.01
N ILE A 313 -11.34 15.06 -14.18
CA ILE A 313 -12.32 14.88 -15.26
C ILE A 313 -13.62 15.59 -14.88
N LYS A 314 -14.27 16.17 -15.89
CA LYS A 314 -15.62 16.72 -15.84
C LYS A 314 -16.50 16.02 -16.87
N VAL A 315 -17.76 15.75 -16.50
CA VAL A 315 -18.79 15.29 -17.44
C VAL A 315 -19.89 16.33 -17.49
N SER A 316 -20.22 16.81 -18.69
CA SER A 316 -21.12 17.96 -18.90
C SER A 316 -20.75 19.17 -18.04
N GLY A 317 -19.45 19.44 -17.91
CA GLY A 317 -18.89 20.55 -17.13
C GLY A 317 -18.89 20.37 -15.61
N LYS A 318 -19.43 19.27 -15.08
CA LYS A 318 -19.52 18.98 -13.63
C LYS A 318 -18.43 18.03 -13.16
N ARG A 319 -17.97 18.21 -11.93
CA ARG A 319 -17.07 17.27 -11.23
C ARG A 319 -17.85 16.16 -10.55
N GLY A 320 -17.17 15.06 -10.22
CA GLY A 320 -17.79 13.90 -9.56
C GLY A 320 -18.47 14.25 -8.23
N ILE A 321 -17.92 15.20 -7.46
CA ILE A 321 -18.48 15.67 -6.19
C ILE A 321 -19.83 16.42 -6.35
N GLU A 322 -20.17 16.83 -7.58
CA GLU A 322 -21.39 17.59 -7.88
C GLU A 322 -22.58 16.68 -8.25
N ASN A 323 -22.49 15.38 -7.95
CA ASN A 323 -23.55 14.37 -8.16
C ASN A 323 -24.14 14.40 -9.58
N ILE A 324 -23.41 13.81 -10.52
CA ILE A 324 -23.76 13.82 -11.94
C ILE A 324 -24.84 12.78 -12.25
N TYR A 325 -26.01 13.24 -12.69
CA TYR A 325 -27.10 12.39 -13.18
C TYR A 325 -27.29 12.56 -14.69
N LEU A 326 -27.21 11.46 -15.43
CA LEU A 326 -27.32 11.42 -16.90
C LEU A 326 -28.52 10.55 -17.31
N LYS A 327 -29.08 10.79 -18.49
CA LYS A 327 -30.13 9.93 -19.07
C LYS A 327 -29.47 8.73 -19.78
N CYS A 328 -30.15 7.58 -19.78
CA CYS A 328 -29.68 6.39 -20.51
C CYS A 328 -29.64 6.61 -22.04
N ASN A 329 -28.71 5.94 -22.72
CA ASN A 329 -28.54 5.97 -24.18
C ASN A 329 -28.44 7.39 -24.79
N GLN A 330 -27.81 8.31 -24.06
CA GLN A 330 -27.52 9.68 -24.51
C GLN A 330 -26.00 9.88 -24.60
N THR A 331 -25.59 10.88 -25.36
CA THR A 331 -24.17 11.24 -25.50
C THR A 331 -23.91 12.55 -24.75
N TYR A 332 -22.86 12.57 -23.94
CA TYR A 332 -22.43 13.71 -23.15
C TYR A 332 -20.96 14.02 -23.39
N GLU A 333 -20.56 15.28 -23.31
CA GLU A 333 -19.14 15.64 -23.29
C GLU A 333 -18.51 15.19 -21.96
N PHE A 334 -17.33 14.58 -22.04
CA PHE A 334 -16.38 14.56 -20.94
C PHE A 334 -15.13 15.33 -21.31
N SER A 335 -14.49 15.95 -20.33
CA SER A 335 -13.28 16.75 -20.54
C SER A 335 -12.37 16.73 -19.33
N PHE A 336 -11.09 17.00 -19.54
CA PHE A 336 -10.10 17.14 -18.48
C PHE A 336 -8.94 18.01 -18.95
N PRO A 337 -8.28 18.73 -18.03
CA PRO A 337 -7.07 19.47 -18.36
C PRO A 337 -5.87 18.51 -18.45
N ILE A 338 -4.99 18.81 -19.39
CA ILE A 338 -3.70 18.19 -19.59
C ILE A 338 -2.66 19.29 -19.40
N LYS A 339 -1.87 19.20 -18.33
CA LYS A 339 -0.75 20.11 -18.09
C LYS A 339 0.50 19.54 -18.76
N LYS A 340 1.01 20.27 -19.74
CA LYS A 340 2.18 19.98 -20.55
C LYS A 340 3.46 20.38 -19.81
N ALA A 341 4.40 19.46 -19.77
CA ALA A 341 5.79 19.71 -19.38
C ALA A 341 6.67 19.80 -20.64
N ASN A 342 6.72 18.74 -21.45
CA ASN A 342 7.01 18.72 -22.90
C ASN A 342 6.96 17.26 -23.36
N PRO A 343 5.94 16.85 -24.14
CA PRO A 343 6.23 15.78 -25.11
C PRO A 343 5.61 16.04 -26.48
N SER A 344 6.08 15.24 -27.43
CA SER A 344 5.57 15.20 -28.80
C SER A 344 4.43 14.20 -28.99
N LYS A 345 4.32 13.14 -28.16
CA LYS A 345 3.30 12.10 -28.32
C LYS A 345 2.75 11.62 -26.98
N VAL A 346 1.44 11.41 -26.90
CA VAL A 346 0.78 10.76 -25.75
C VAL A 346 -0.29 9.77 -26.22
N GLU A 347 -0.41 8.63 -25.55
CA GLU A 347 -1.53 7.70 -25.71
C GLU A 347 -2.58 8.01 -24.64
N LEU A 348 -3.78 8.37 -25.08
CA LEU A 348 -4.93 8.56 -24.22
C LEU A 348 -5.83 7.33 -24.31
N ARG A 349 -6.11 6.71 -23.17
CA ARG A 349 -7.08 5.59 -23.06
C ARG A 349 -8.18 5.96 -22.09
N TRP A 350 -9.39 5.48 -22.33
CA TRP A 350 -10.47 5.55 -21.37
C TRP A 350 -11.30 4.28 -21.35
N GLU A 351 -11.91 4.03 -20.21
CA GLU A 351 -12.81 2.91 -20.00
C GLU A 351 -14.01 3.35 -19.18
N LEU A 352 -15.19 2.94 -19.64
CA LEU A 352 -16.41 3.05 -18.89
C LEU A 352 -16.69 1.73 -18.21
N VAL A 353 -16.86 1.76 -16.90
CA VAL A 353 -17.21 0.57 -16.10
C VAL A 353 -18.48 0.78 -15.30
N ARG A 354 -19.11 -0.32 -14.91
CA ARG A 354 -20.12 -0.32 -13.85
C ARG A 354 -19.42 -0.14 -12.50
N ASP A 355 -19.84 0.86 -11.73
CA ASP A 355 -19.20 1.19 -10.46
C ASP A 355 -19.67 0.25 -9.34
N ASP A 356 -18.80 -0.04 -8.37
CA ASP A 356 -19.10 -0.95 -7.26
C ASP A 356 -19.54 -0.17 -6.01
N VAL A 357 -20.83 0.21 -6.00
CA VAL A 357 -21.45 0.92 -4.87
C VAL A 357 -21.65 0.02 -3.65
N ASP A 358 -21.67 -1.30 -3.84
CA ASP A 358 -21.89 -2.28 -2.79
C ASP A 358 -20.58 -2.80 -2.17
N TYR A 359 -19.42 -2.39 -2.67
CA TYR A 359 -18.11 -2.82 -2.19
C TYR A 359 -17.96 -2.70 -0.66
N LEU A 360 -18.44 -1.59 -0.10
CA LEU A 360 -18.38 -1.34 1.35
C LEU A 360 -19.29 -2.26 2.17
N ASN A 361 -20.28 -2.89 1.52
CA ASN A 361 -21.24 -3.79 2.15
C ASN A 361 -20.85 -5.28 1.96
N THR A 362 -19.87 -5.60 1.11
CA THR A 362 -19.55 -6.99 0.71
C THR A 362 -18.33 -7.59 1.41
N SER A 363 -18.00 -7.17 2.63
CA SER A 363 -16.80 -7.63 3.35
C SER A 363 -15.49 -7.40 2.57
N TYR A 364 -15.45 -6.37 1.71
CA TYR A 364 -14.30 -6.04 0.86
C TYR A 364 -13.89 -7.16 -0.11
N ILE A 365 -14.85 -7.96 -0.59
CA ILE A 365 -14.57 -8.95 -1.64
C ILE A 365 -14.08 -8.21 -2.88
N THR A 366 -12.80 -8.38 -3.20
CA THR A 366 -12.16 -7.81 -4.38
C THR A 366 -12.80 -8.37 -5.64
N LYS A 367 -13.53 -7.53 -6.38
CA LYS A 367 -14.15 -7.89 -7.65
C LYS A 367 -13.59 -7.01 -8.76
N LYS A 368 -13.26 -7.62 -9.90
CA LYS A 368 -12.92 -6.87 -11.10
C LYS A 368 -14.18 -6.15 -11.60
N LEU A 369 -14.07 -4.84 -11.82
CA LEU A 369 -15.18 -4.04 -12.34
C LEU A 369 -15.54 -4.47 -13.76
N GLU A 370 -16.85 -4.44 -14.07
CA GLU A 370 -17.36 -4.79 -15.38
C GLU A 370 -17.09 -3.64 -16.36
N VAL A 371 -16.23 -3.89 -17.36
CA VAL A 371 -15.94 -2.94 -18.43
C VAL A 371 -17.08 -2.97 -19.45
N ILE A 372 -17.77 -1.84 -19.60
CA ILE A 372 -18.84 -1.66 -20.58
C ILE A 372 -18.26 -1.38 -21.96
N TYR A 373 -17.31 -0.44 -22.03
CA TYR A 373 -16.49 -0.22 -23.22
C TYR A 373 -15.18 0.47 -22.84
N ARG A 374 -14.22 0.41 -23.77
CA ARG A 374 -12.92 1.06 -23.69
C ARG A 374 -12.51 1.54 -25.07
N ASP A 375 -11.74 2.61 -25.12
CA ASP A 375 -11.22 3.18 -26.35
C ASP A 375 -9.87 3.86 -26.09
N SER A 376 -9.15 4.17 -27.17
CA SER A 376 -7.83 4.77 -27.12
C SER A 376 -7.54 5.62 -28.34
N ILE A 377 -6.83 6.72 -28.15
CA ILE A 377 -6.34 7.58 -29.23
C ILE A 377 -4.89 7.97 -29.01
N GLN A 378 -4.14 8.04 -30.10
CA GLN A 378 -2.78 8.59 -30.11
C GLN A 378 -2.85 10.08 -30.45
N LEU A 379 -2.32 10.92 -29.56
CA LEU A 379 -2.20 12.36 -29.78
C LEU A 379 -0.75 12.69 -30.13
N ASN A 380 -0.50 12.99 -31.40
CA ASN A 380 0.83 13.30 -31.94
C ASN A 380 1.26 14.77 -31.75
N ASN A 381 0.35 15.61 -31.26
CA ASN A 381 0.60 16.95 -30.75
C ASN A 381 -0.64 17.38 -29.95
N PHE A 382 -0.56 18.55 -29.31
CA PHE A 382 -1.66 19.15 -28.58
C PHE A 382 -2.38 20.25 -29.37
N ASP A 383 -2.09 20.41 -30.66
CA ASP A 383 -2.66 21.50 -31.48
C ASP A 383 -4.16 21.31 -31.71
N SER A 384 -4.62 20.06 -31.72
CA SER A 384 -6.04 19.73 -31.78
C SER A 384 -6.77 19.88 -30.43
N LEU A 385 -6.06 20.23 -29.35
CA LEU A 385 -6.66 20.47 -28.03
C LEU A 385 -6.92 21.95 -27.80
N LEU A 386 -7.94 22.24 -26.99
CA LEU A 386 -8.30 23.61 -26.64
C LEU A 386 -7.29 24.17 -25.63
N LYS A 387 -6.72 25.35 -25.89
CA LYS A 387 -5.94 26.07 -24.87
C LYS A 387 -6.88 26.60 -23.80
N THR A 388 -6.48 26.51 -22.53
CA THR A 388 -7.24 27.10 -21.42
C THR A 388 -6.86 28.56 -21.22
N ASP A 389 -7.82 29.41 -20.82
CA ASP A 389 -7.63 30.85 -20.56
C ASP A 389 -6.70 31.16 -19.35
N GLU A 390 -6.32 30.14 -18.58
CA GLU A 390 -5.26 30.27 -17.57
C GLU A 390 -3.95 30.57 -18.29
N GLY A 391 -3.48 31.82 -18.26
CA GLY A 391 -2.38 32.43 -19.02
C GLY A 391 -0.98 31.79 -18.99
N SER A 392 -0.88 30.48 -18.84
CA SER A 392 0.28 29.66 -19.15
C SER A 392 0.07 28.96 -20.50
N ASN A 393 1.08 28.98 -21.38
CA ASN A 393 1.11 28.20 -22.63
C ASN A 393 1.21 26.67 -22.41
N SER A 394 0.88 26.18 -21.21
CA SER A 394 1.20 24.83 -20.74
C SER A 394 -0.01 23.99 -20.36
N VAL A 395 -1.24 24.50 -20.45
CA VAL A 395 -2.45 23.72 -20.11
C VAL A 395 -3.40 23.66 -21.30
N PHE A 396 -3.79 22.43 -21.64
CA PHE A 396 -4.70 22.11 -22.73
C PHE A 396 -5.92 21.38 -22.17
N ARG A 397 -7.03 21.40 -22.88
CA ARG A 397 -8.24 20.66 -22.54
C ARG A 397 -8.55 19.66 -23.65
N TYR A 398 -8.65 18.40 -23.25
CA TYR A 398 -9.25 17.36 -24.08
C TYR A 398 -10.76 17.33 -23.88
N CYS A 399 -11.51 17.16 -24.97
CA CYS A 399 -12.95 16.92 -24.96
C CYS A 399 -13.26 15.66 -25.75
N GLY A 400 -13.98 14.72 -25.14
CA GLY A 400 -14.44 13.47 -25.74
C GLY A 400 -15.94 13.28 -25.56
N GLN A 401 -16.48 12.26 -26.23
CA GLN A 401 -17.90 11.90 -26.17
C GLN A 401 -18.10 10.63 -25.35
N LEU A 402 -18.95 10.72 -24.32
CA LEU A 402 -19.36 9.63 -23.45
C LEU A 402 -20.79 9.22 -23.81
N LYS A 403 -20.95 8.03 -24.40
CA LYS A 403 -22.29 7.43 -24.57
C LYS A 403 -22.68 6.68 -23.30
N THR A 404 -23.81 7.04 -22.70
CA THR A 404 -24.34 6.37 -21.50
C THR A 404 -24.97 5.02 -21.85
N PRO A 405 -24.85 4.00 -20.98
CA PRO A 405 -25.49 2.70 -21.19
C PRO A 405 -27.02 2.79 -21.16
N LYS A 406 -27.68 1.71 -21.62
CA LYS A 406 -29.14 1.56 -21.53
C LYS A 406 -29.59 1.25 -20.10
N GLU A 407 -28.80 0.48 -19.36
CA GLU A 407 -29.11 0.12 -17.98
C GLU A 407 -28.87 1.31 -17.04
N GLY A 408 -29.84 1.59 -16.18
CA GLY A 408 -29.67 2.55 -15.09
C GLY A 408 -28.70 2.02 -14.03
N GLY A 409 -27.98 2.92 -13.36
CA GLY A 409 -27.04 2.55 -12.30
C GLY A 409 -25.87 3.51 -12.15
N ALA A 410 -24.97 3.17 -11.22
CA ALA A 410 -23.73 3.89 -11.00
C ALA A 410 -22.65 3.41 -11.98
N TYR A 411 -21.95 4.38 -12.58
CA TYR A 411 -20.88 4.14 -13.54
C TYR A 411 -19.68 5.02 -13.23
N ARG A 412 -18.52 4.58 -13.72
CA ARG A 412 -17.25 5.30 -13.58
C ARG A 412 -16.50 5.31 -14.89
N LEU A 413 -16.05 6.48 -15.30
CA LEU A 413 -15.16 6.67 -16.44
C LEU A 413 -13.73 6.83 -15.91
N PHE A 414 -12.83 5.90 -16.26
CA PHE A 414 -11.40 6.05 -16.03
C PHE A 414 -10.72 6.60 -17.27
N VAL A 415 -9.68 7.41 -17.05
CA VAL A 415 -8.81 7.94 -18.09
C VAL A 415 -7.36 7.69 -17.70
N PHE A 416 -6.60 7.15 -18.64
CA PHE A 416 -5.17 6.91 -18.57
C PHE A 416 -4.48 7.73 -19.63
N LEU A 417 -3.46 8.47 -19.24
CA LEU A 417 -2.62 9.22 -20.15
C LEU A 417 -1.20 8.71 -20.04
N LYS A 418 -0.70 8.09 -21.10
CA LYS A 418 0.65 7.56 -21.19
C LYS A 418 1.52 8.50 -22.02
N ASP A 419 2.66 8.88 -21.46
CA ASP A 419 3.63 9.74 -22.14
C ASP A 419 4.73 8.92 -22.85
N GLU A 420 5.64 9.63 -23.52
CA GLU A 420 6.76 9.06 -24.28
C GLU A 420 7.82 8.37 -23.39
N ASP A 421 7.78 8.59 -22.07
CA ASP A 421 8.60 7.88 -21.09
C ASP A 421 7.92 6.58 -20.60
N GLU A 422 6.81 6.18 -21.23
CA GLU A 422 6.00 5.01 -20.90
C GLU A 422 5.35 5.08 -19.51
N LEU A 423 5.17 6.29 -18.96
CA LEU A 423 4.59 6.52 -17.64
C LEU A 423 3.13 6.93 -17.74
N VAL A 424 2.31 6.44 -16.80
CA VAL A 424 0.85 6.59 -16.87
C VAL A 424 0.32 7.49 -15.74
N SER A 425 -0.36 8.57 -16.11
CA SER A 425 -1.22 9.36 -15.21
C SER A 425 -2.67 8.85 -15.28
N THR A 426 -3.39 8.91 -14.16
CA THR A 426 -4.74 8.37 -14.03
C THR A 426 -5.70 9.36 -13.38
N SER A 427 -6.93 9.44 -13.88
CA SER A 427 -8.08 10.04 -13.19
C SER A 427 -9.32 9.23 -13.48
N ASN A 428 -10.34 9.38 -12.63
CA ASN A 428 -11.66 8.87 -12.94
C ASN A 428 -12.75 9.81 -12.45
N ILE A 429 -13.99 9.55 -12.86
CA ILE A 429 -15.17 10.27 -12.44
C ILE A 429 -16.38 9.34 -12.36
N CYS A 430 -17.17 9.47 -11.30
CA CYS A 430 -18.41 8.74 -11.11
C CYS A 430 -19.61 9.54 -11.63
N PHE A 431 -20.61 8.85 -12.16
CA PHE A 431 -21.91 9.42 -12.50
C PHE A 431 -22.99 8.35 -12.38
N PHE A 432 -24.24 8.77 -12.30
CA PHE A 432 -25.40 7.88 -12.24
C PHE A 432 -26.24 8.02 -13.51
N VAL A 433 -26.59 6.91 -14.14
CA VAL A 433 -27.49 6.87 -15.29
C VAL A 433 -28.90 6.57 -14.81
N ARG A 434 -29.84 7.45 -15.14
CA ARG A 434 -31.28 7.28 -14.90
C ARG A 434 -31.89 6.60 -16.12
N SER A 435 -32.63 5.52 -15.85
CA SER A 435 -33.49 4.81 -16.80
C SER A 435 -34.68 5.64 -17.22
#